data_AF-H0C3K3-F1
#
_entry.id   AF-H0C3K3-F1
#
_cell.length_a   1.000
_cell.length_b   1.000
_cell.length_c   1.000
_cell.angle_alpha   90.00
_cell.angle_beta   90.00
_cell.angle_gamma   90.00
#
_symmetry.space_group_name_H-M   'P 1'
#
loop_
_entity.id
_entity.type
_entity.pdbx_description
1 polymer ?
#
loop_
_entity_poly.entity_id
_entity_poly.type
_entity_poly.pdbx_seq_one_letter_code
_entity_poly.pdbx_strand_id
1 'polypeptide(L)'
;MIQDDEEARNFYMGEEPISHPSDALLNEWIARIRSGERRPEIDGIARTILRDFYLRNFLGVEQSRVVTNWLADAFSEILDHKDPLLAFGLMRRPNKRPPDSSKGINVAMWVACAERLGLSRPDAKREAAEVFHMDESNVGKLIRKTGALEWMNPDTNALIEYFALLGKPLPASPGTK
;
A
#
# COMPACT_ATOMS: atom_id res chain seq x y z
N MET A 1 -3.14 1.45 17.01
CA MET A 1 -2.13 1.02 16.01
C MET A 1 -0.71 1.32 16.50
N ILE A 2 -0.41 1.00 17.78
CA ILE A 2 0.90 1.22 18.44
C ILE A 2 1.40 -0.07 19.11
N GLN A 3 0.51 -1.04 19.38
CA GLN A 3 0.86 -2.32 20.03
C GLN A 3 1.59 -3.32 19.12
N ASP A 4 1.31 -3.34 17.82
CA ASP A 4 1.93 -4.32 16.89
C ASP A 4 3.42 -4.06 16.63
N ASP A 5 3.89 -2.82 16.83
CA ASP A 5 5.30 -2.45 16.63
C ASP A 5 6.19 -2.91 17.80
N GLU A 6 5.67 -3.01 19.02
CA GLU A 6 6.42 -3.47 20.19
C GLU A 6 6.65 -4.99 20.20
N GLU A 7 5.66 -5.79 19.80
CA GLU A 7 5.83 -7.24 19.66
C GLU A 7 6.81 -7.59 18.55
N ALA A 8 6.75 -6.89 17.42
CA ALA A 8 7.74 -7.03 16.35
C ALA A 8 9.15 -6.65 16.83
N ARG A 9 9.29 -5.57 17.62
CA ARG A 9 10.59 -5.16 18.21
C ARG A 9 11.17 -6.25 19.09
N ASN A 10 10.34 -6.83 19.96
CA ASN A 10 10.77 -7.89 20.87
C ASN A 10 11.14 -9.19 20.13
N PHE A 11 10.48 -9.49 19.01
CA PHE A 11 10.79 -10.67 18.19
C PHE A 11 12.17 -10.58 17.50
N TYR A 12 12.59 -9.39 17.07
CA TYR A 12 13.91 -9.18 16.45
C TYR A 12 15.05 -8.99 17.46
N MET A 13 14.74 -8.84 18.75
CA MET A 13 15.70 -8.70 19.86
C MET A 13 16.08 -10.05 20.46
N GLY A 14 16.36 -11.06 19.62
CA GLY A 14 17.01 -12.29 20.07
C GLY A 14 18.38 -11.99 20.70
N GLU A 15 18.91 -12.93 21.50
CA GLU A 15 20.15 -12.72 22.30
C GLU A 15 21.41 -12.41 21.47
N GLU A 16 21.39 -12.63 20.16
CA GLU A 16 22.48 -12.25 19.27
C GLU A 16 22.26 -10.86 18.63
N PRO A 17 23.22 -9.92 18.76
CA PRO A 17 23.10 -8.61 18.14
C PRO A 17 23.05 -8.75 16.61
N ILE A 18 22.06 -8.11 15.99
CA ILE A 18 21.96 -8.03 14.53
C ILE A 18 23.22 -7.36 14.00
N SER A 19 23.96 -8.09 13.16
CA SER A 19 25.17 -7.59 12.53
C SER A 19 24.81 -6.67 11.36
N HIS A 20 25.23 -5.42 11.46
CA HIS A 20 25.06 -4.43 10.42
C HIS A 20 26.31 -4.34 9.53
N PRO A 21 26.18 -4.19 8.19
CA PRO A 21 27.32 -3.97 7.31
C PRO A 21 28.11 -2.73 7.71
N SER A 22 29.44 -2.81 7.58
CA SER A 22 30.32 -1.66 7.78
C SER A 22 30.22 -0.67 6.62
N ASP A 23 30.53 0.60 6.87
CA ASP A 23 30.56 1.63 5.81
C ASP A 23 31.55 1.30 4.68
N ALA A 24 32.64 0.60 4.98
CA ALA A 24 33.58 0.15 3.95
C ALA A 24 32.93 -0.86 2.99
N LEU A 25 32.21 -1.84 3.53
CA LEU A 25 31.49 -2.85 2.75
C LEU A 25 30.33 -2.21 1.96
N LEU A 26 29.60 -1.28 2.58
CA LEU A 26 28.51 -0.54 1.93
C LEU A 26 29.02 0.29 0.75
N ASN A 27 30.18 0.96 0.88
CA ASN A 27 30.82 1.69 -0.22
C ASN A 27 31.18 0.77 -1.39
N GLU A 28 31.77 -0.39 -1.12
CA GLU A 28 32.12 -1.38 -2.16
C GLU A 28 30.86 -1.84 -2.91
N TRP A 29 29.84 -2.22 -2.16
CA TRP A 29 28.56 -2.68 -2.71
C TRP A 29 27.85 -1.62 -3.55
N ILE A 30 27.80 -0.36 -3.07
CA ILE A 30 27.20 0.75 -3.82
C ILE A 30 28.02 1.06 -5.08
N ALA A 31 29.35 0.97 -5.03
CA ALA A 31 30.20 1.14 -6.21
C ALA A 31 29.90 0.07 -7.27
N ARG A 32 29.71 -1.19 -6.86
CA ARG A 32 29.30 -2.28 -7.76
C ARG A 32 27.93 -2.01 -8.38
N ILE A 33 26.94 -1.57 -7.60
CA ILE A 33 25.60 -1.19 -8.12
C ILE A 33 25.73 -0.05 -9.15
N ARG A 34 26.49 1.01 -8.83
CA ARG A 34 26.69 2.18 -9.70
C ARG A 34 27.44 1.83 -11.00
N SER A 35 28.28 0.80 -10.99
CA SER A 35 28.99 0.34 -12.20
C SER A 35 28.07 -0.24 -13.28
N GLY A 36 26.80 -0.50 -12.97
CA GLY A 36 25.85 -1.09 -13.90
C GLY A 36 26.00 -2.61 -14.06
N GLU A 37 26.69 -3.28 -13.14
CA GLU A 37 26.79 -4.74 -13.08
C GLU A 37 25.38 -5.37 -12.97
N ARG A 38 25.03 -6.30 -13.87
CA ARG A 38 23.69 -6.92 -13.93
C ARG A 38 23.70 -8.41 -13.56
N ARG A 39 24.44 -8.77 -12.50
CA ARG A 39 24.47 -10.14 -11.98
C ARG A 39 23.39 -10.33 -10.90
N PRO A 40 22.85 -11.55 -10.71
CA PRO A 40 21.88 -11.83 -9.64
C PRO A 40 22.36 -11.40 -8.24
N GLU A 41 23.66 -11.48 -8.00
CA GLU A 41 24.31 -11.03 -6.76
C GLU A 41 24.06 -9.55 -6.46
N ILE A 42 23.96 -8.69 -7.47
CA ILE A 42 23.74 -7.25 -7.31
C ILE A 42 22.35 -6.95 -6.76
N ASP A 43 21.34 -7.71 -7.18
CA ASP A 43 19.99 -7.61 -6.61
C ASP A 43 20.00 -8.03 -5.13
N GLY A 44 20.74 -9.10 -4.80
CA GLY A 44 20.95 -9.53 -3.41
C GLY A 44 21.62 -8.46 -2.54
N ILE A 45 22.63 -7.77 -3.09
CA ILE A 45 23.29 -6.64 -2.41
C ILE A 45 22.31 -5.49 -2.17
N ALA A 46 21.57 -5.05 -3.19
CA ALA A 46 20.62 -3.94 -3.05
C ALA A 46 19.53 -4.24 -2.00
N ARG A 47 18.98 -5.47 -2.01
CA ARG A 47 18.03 -5.91 -0.98
C ARG A 47 18.63 -5.91 0.42
N THR A 48 19.87 -6.33 0.56
CA THR A 48 20.57 -6.34 1.84
C THR A 48 20.74 -4.93 2.38
N ILE A 49 21.16 -3.98 1.54
CA ILE A 49 21.30 -2.57 1.92
C ILE A 49 19.95 -1.98 2.37
N LEU A 50 18.88 -2.19 1.59
CA LEU A 50 17.55 -1.67 1.93
C LEU A 50 17.00 -2.30 3.22
N ARG A 51 17.23 -3.61 3.42
CA ARG A 51 16.83 -4.30 4.65
C ARG A 51 17.60 -3.77 5.86
N ASP A 52 18.92 -3.56 5.74
CA ASP A 52 19.74 -2.98 6.80
C ASP A 52 19.27 -1.57 7.17
N PHE A 53 19.00 -0.72 6.17
CA PHE A 53 18.47 0.62 6.37
C PHE A 53 17.14 0.61 7.14
N TYR A 54 16.23 -0.29 6.77
CA TYR A 54 14.96 -0.48 7.49
C TYR A 54 15.18 -0.97 8.94
N LEU A 55 16.05 -1.97 9.13
CA LEU A 55 16.34 -2.53 10.46
C LEU A 55 16.95 -1.49 11.39
N ARG A 56 17.92 -0.69 10.92
CA ARG A 56 18.51 0.40 11.72
C ARG A 56 17.45 1.40 12.17
N ASN A 57 16.53 1.79 11.28
CA ASN A 57 15.43 2.70 11.62
C ASN A 57 14.51 2.09 12.69
N PHE A 58 14.14 0.83 12.51
CA PHE A 58 13.25 0.11 13.41
C PHE A 58 13.83 -0.05 14.81
N LEU A 59 15.13 -0.33 14.89
CA LEU A 59 15.90 -0.54 16.13
C LEU A 59 16.43 0.76 16.75
N GLY A 60 16.26 1.91 16.09
CA GLY A 60 16.81 3.19 16.57
C GLY A 60 18.34 3.29 16.50
N VAL A 61 18.97 2.50 15.64
CA VAL A 61 20.43 2.55 15.38
C VAL A 61 20.73 3.65 14.38
N GLU A 62 21.87 4.32 14.53
CA GLU A 62 22.30 5.36 13.60
C GLU A 62 22.40 4.81 12.17
N GLN A 63 21.86 5.57 11.22
CA GLN A 63 21.90 5.22 9.80
C GLN A 63 23.29 5.42 9.21
N SER A 64 23.67 4.55 8.27
CA SER A 64 24.89 4.77 7.50
C SER A 64 24.75 6.02 6.63
N ARG A 65 25.71 6.94 6.75
CA ARG A 65 25.79 8.13 5.89
C ARG A 65 25.98 7.74 4.43
N VAL A 66 26.71 6.66 4.16
CA VAL A 66 26.95 6.15 2.81
C VAL A 66 25.63 5.78 2.13
N VAL A 67 24.81 4.98 2.82
CA VAL A 67 23.51 4.54 2.31
C VAL A 67 22.54 5.71 2.18
N THR A 68 22.51 6.60 3.17
CA THR A 68 21.63 7.76 3.17
C THR A 68 21.92 8.70 1.99
N ASN A 69 23.20 8.99 1.74
CA ASN A 69 23.62 9.80 0.59
C ASN A 69 23.28 9.12 -0.73
N TRP A 70 23.56 7.81 -0.85
CA TRP A 70 23.23 7.07 -2.07
C TRP A 70 21.73 7.08 -2.38
N LEU A 71 20.87 6.90 -1.36
CA LEU A 71 19.42 6.96 -1.53
C LEU A 71 18.97 8.38 -1.90
N ALA A 72 19.52 9.41 -1.26
CA ALA A 72 19.22 10.81 -1.59
C ALA A 72 19.59 11.15 -3.03
N ASP A 73 20.78 10.73 -3.48
CA ASP A 73 21.23 10.90 -4.87
C ASP A 73 20.27 10.19 -5.83
N ALA A 74 19.96 8.92 -5.56
CA ALA A 74 19.09 8.12 -6.42
C ALA A 74 17.67 8.71 -6.53
N PHE A 75 17.08 9.16 -5.42
CA PHE A 75 15.77 9.80 -5.44
C PHE A 75 15.80 11.15 -6.15
N SER A 76 16.86 11.93 -5.99
CA SER A 76 17.02 13.21 -6.69
C SER A 76 17.08 12.99 -8.21
N GLU A 77 17.89 12.02 -8.67
CA GLU A 77 17.98 11.65 -10.09
C GLU A 77 16.63 11.20 -10.67
N ILE A 78 15.86 10.41 -9.91
CA ILE A 78 14.54 9.94 -10.34
C ILE A 78 13.53 11.09 -10.41
N LEU A 79 13.52 11.98 -9.41
CA LEU A 79 12.57 13.09 -9.33
C LEU A 79 12.87 14.18 -10.38
N ASP A 80 14.15 14.40 -10.68
CA ASP A 80 14.59 15.33 -11.72
C ASP A 80 14.51 14.74 -13.14
N HIS A 81 14.16 13.45 -13.27
CA HIS A 81 13.99 12.81 -14.56
C HIS A 81 12.77 13.37 -15.31
N LYS A 82 12.88 13.53 -16.64
CA LYS A 82 11.78 14.04 -17.50
C LYS A 82 10.50 13.22 -17.41
N ASP A 83 10.63 11.93 -17.09
CA ASP A 83 9.52 11.01 -16.81
C ASP A 83 9.83 10.22 -15.53
N PRO A 84 9.43 10.71 -14.35
CA PRO A 84 9.73 10.05 -13.08
C PRO A 84 9.11 8.66 -12.96
N LEU A 85 7.95 8.42 -13.60
CA LEU A 85 7.32 7.09 -13.59
C LEU A 85 8.22 6.07 -14.28
N LEU A 86 8.75 6.42 -15.44
CA LEU A 86 9.70 5.56 -16.16
C LEU A 86 11.00 5.37 -15.36
N ALA A 87 11.49 6.40 -14.67
CA ALA A 87 12.68 6.32 -13.83
C ALA A 87 12.47 5.39 -12.60
N PHE A 88 11.28 5.34 -12.02
CA PHE A 88 10.91 4.33 -11.03
C PHE A 88 10.64 2.93 -11.62
N GLY A 89 10.77 2.74 -12.94
CA GLY A 89 10.37 1.50 -13.60
C GLY A 89 8.85 1.24 -13.52
N LEU A 90 8.06 2.26 -13.20
CA LEU A 90 6.61 2.18 -13.12
C LEU A 90 6.01 2.29 -14.52
N MET A 91 5.16 1.33 -14.86
CA MET A 91 4.41 1.38 -16.10
C MET A 91 3.34 2.47 -16.01
N ARG A 92 3.24 3.32 -17.04
CA ARG A 92 2.12 4.27 -17.17
C ARG A 92 0.81 3.49 -17.12
N ARG A 93 -0.14 3.94 -16.29
CA ARG A 93 -1.48 3.34 -16.21
C ARG A 93 -2.10 3.33 -17.62
N PRO A 94 -2.62 2.20 -18.12
CA PRO A 94 -3.27 2.17 -19.42
C PRO A 94 -4.48 3.12 -19.41
N ASN A 95 -4.43 4.18 -20.23
CA ASN A 95 -5.47 5.21 -20.31
C ASN A 95 -6.85 4.69 -20.77
N LYS A 96 -6.96 3.40 -21.13
CA LYS A 96 -8.18 2.78 -21.68
C LYS A 96 -8.43 1.36 -21.16
N ARG A 97 -7.96 0.99 -19.96
CA ARG A 97 -8.41 -0.27 -19.37
C ARG A 97 -9.93 -0.18 -19.22
N PRO A 98 -10.72 -1.09 -19.84
CA PRO A 98 -12.17 -1.06 -19.68
C PRO A 98 -12.48 -1.12 -18.18
N PRO A 99 -13.39 -0.27 -17.68
CA PRO A 99 -13.75 -0.29 -16.28
C PRO A 99 -14.27 -1.68 -15.95
N ASP A 100 -13.75 -2.25 -14.86
CA ASP A 100 -14.29 -3.49 -14.33
C ASP A 100 -15.71 -3.21 -13.84
N SER A 101 -16.71 -3.61 -14.63
CA SER A 101 -18.12 -3.37 -14.34
C SER A 101 -18.54 -4.04 -13.04
N SER A 102 -17.95 -5.19 -12.72
CA SER A 102 -18.18 -5.91 -11.46
C SER A 102 -17.70 -5.09 -10.26
N LYS A 103 -16.56 -4.40 -10.39
CA LYS A 103 -16.04 -3.52 -9.34
C LYS A 103 -16.98 -2.34 -9.07
N GLY A 104 -17.59 -1.77 -10.11
CA GLY A 104 -18.57 -0.70 -9.97
C GLY A 104 -19.86 -1.12 -9.25
N ILE A 105 -20.32 -2.35 -9.52
CA ILE A 105 -21.49 -2.96 -8.87
C ILE A 105 -21.20 -3.25 -7.40
N ASN A 106 -20.06 -3.86 -7.08
CA ASN A 106 -19.69 -4.22 -5.72
C ASN A 106 -19.55 -2.98 -4.82
N VAL A 107 -18.90 -1.92 -5.31
CA VAL A 107 -18.76 -0.66 -4.57
C VAL A 107 -20.13 -0.04 -4.29
N ALA A 108 -21.01 -0.03 -5.28
CA ALA A 108 -22.32 0.56 -5.13
C ALA A 108 -23.23 -0.27 -4.20
N MET A 109 -23.17 -1.61 -4.27
CA MET A 109 -23.88 -2.52 -3.35
C MET A 109 -23.40 -2.36 -1.91
N TRP A 110 -22.09 -2.18 -1.71
CA TRP A 110 -21.51 -2.01 -0.38
C TRP A 110 -21.98 -0.70 0.25
N VAL A 111 -21.96 0.39 -0.51
CA VAL A 111 -22.46 1.70 -0.04
C VAL A 111 -23.96 1.63 0.25
N ALA A 112 -24.75 0.98 -0.59
CA ALA A 112 -26.19 0.78 -0.33
C ALA A 112 -26.44 -0.06 0.94
N CYS A 113 -25.63 -1.10 1.19
CA CYS A 113 -25.68 -1.88 2.41
C CYS A 113 -25.37 -1.01 3.64
N ALA A 114 -24.32 -0.19 3.57
CA ALA A 114 -23.93 0.74 4.64
C ALA A 114 -25.02 1.77 4.94
N GLU A 115 -25.59 2.40 3.92
CA GLU A 115 -26.70 3.37 4.08
C GLU A 115 -27.90 2.73 4.78
N ARG A 116 -28.23 1.46 4.48
CA ARG A 116 -29.31 0.72 5.12
C ARG A 116 -28.99 0.29 6.56
N LEU A 117 -27.72 0.08 6.87
CA LEU A 117 -27.23 -0.18 8.23
C LEU A 117 -27.14 1.11 9.08
N GLY A 118 -27.55 2.26 8.51
CA GLY A 118 -27.70 3.52 9.23
C GLY A 118 -26.54 4.50 9.03
N LEU A 119 -25.58 4.21 8.15
CA LEU A 119 -24.50 5.15 7.86
C LEU A 119 -25.02 6.28 6.96
N SER A 120 -24.53 7.49 7.21
CA SER A 120 -24.78 8.59 6.28
C SER A 120 -24.11 8.31 4.93
N ARG A 121 -24.67 8.79 3.83
CA ARG A 121 -24.08 8.63 2.49
C ARG A 121 -22.62 9.11 2.40
N PRO A 122 -22.22 10.23 3.02
CA PRO A 122 -20.81 10.62 3.12
C PRO A 122 -19.95 9.60 3.85
N ASP A 123 -20.38 9.10 5.02
CA ASP A 123 -19.62 8.14 5.81
C ASP A 123 -19.48 6.79 5.09
N ALA A 124 -20.56 6.31 4.48
CA ALA A 124 -20.56 5.10 3.67
C ALA A 124 -19.59 5.18 2.48
N LYS A 125 -19.46 6.35 1.85
CA LYS A 125 -18.47 6.56 0.76
C LYS A 125 -17.04 6.55 1.27
N ARG A 126 -16.79 7.16 2.42
CA ARG A 126 -15.46 7.17 3.06
C ARG A 126 -15.04 5.77 3.47
N GLU A 127 -15.92 5.00 4.12
CA GLU A 127 -15.60 3.61 4.46
C GLU A 127 -15.42 2.75 3.21
N ALA A 128 -16.24 2.92 2.17
CA ALA A 128 -16.05 2.21 0.90
C ALA A 128 -14.70 2.53 0.24
N ALA A 129 -14.21 3.78 0.35
CA ALA A 129 -12.89 4.15 -0.15
C ALA A 129 -11.78 3.33 0.53
N GLU A 130 -11.89 3.11 1.84
CA GLU A 130 -10.96 2.28 2.62
C GLU A 130 -11.07 0.80 2.23
N VAL A 131 -12.28 0.22 2.20
CA VAL A 131 -12.54 -1.20 1.91
C VAL A 131 -12.14 -1.63 0.49
N PHE A 132 -12.26 -0.72 -0.46
CA PHE A 132 -11.92 -0.97 -1.86
C PHE A 132 -10.59 -0.35 -2.30
N HIS A 133 -9.83 0.22 -1.35
CA HIS A 133 -8.51 0.83 -1.53
C HIS A 133 -8.49 1.81 -2.72
N MET A 134 -9.36 2.81 -2.68
CA MET A 134 -9.49 3.83 -3.73
C MET A 134 -9.94 5.16 -3.15
N ASP A 135 -9.72 6.25 -3.90
CA ASP A 135 -10.20 7.57 -3.47
C ASP A 135 -11.73 7.66 -3.43
N GLU A 136 -12.27 8.43 -2.48
CA GLU A 136 -13.71 8.73 -2.39
C GLU A 136 -14.29 9.32 -3.69
N SER A 137 -13.49 10.12 -4.41
CA SER A 137 -13.89 10.68 -5.70
C SER A 137 -14.12 9.60 -6.76
N ASN A 138 -13.37 8.50 -6.71
CA ASN A 138 -13.52 7.35 -7.58
C ASN A 138 -14.71 6.48 -7.16
N VAL A 139 -14.94 6.31 -5.86
CA VAL A 139 -16.18 5.69 -5.32
C VAL A 139 -17.41 6.42 -5.87
N GLY A 140 -17.44 7.75 -5.74
CA GLY A 140 -18.55 8.56 -6.24
C GLY A 140 -18.71 8.54 -7.77
N LYS A 141 -17.63 8.36 -8.54
CA LYS A 141 -17.71 8.15 -10.00
C LYS A 141 -18.28 6.77 -10.34
N LEU A 142 -17.88 5.72 -9.61
CA LEU A 142 -18.36 4.36 -9.82
C LEU A 142 -19.86 4.29 -9.52
N ILE A 143 -20.32 4.71 -8.36
CA ILE A 143 -21.75 4.72 -7.97
C ILE A 143 -22.63 5.42 -9.02
N ARG A 144 -22.18 6.58 -9.54
CA ARG A 144 -22.90 7.32 -10.59
C ARG A 144 -22.96 6.55 -11.90
N LYS A 145 -21.86 5.91 -12.31
CA LYS A 145 -21.80 5.12 -13.54
C LYS A 145 -22.61 3.83 -13.46
N THR A 146 -22.72 3.22 -12.27
CA THR A 146 -23.49 2.00 -12.09
C THR A 146 -25.00 2.24 -12.15
N GLY A 147 -25.45 3.51 -12.26
CA GLY A 147 -26.85 3.84 -12.50
C GLY A 147 -27.74 3.38 -11.36
N ALA A 148 -27.62 4.05 -10.20
CA ALA A 148 -28.50 3.94 -9.05
C ALA A 148 -28.99 2.51 -8.75
N LEU A 149 -28.33 1.83 -7.80
CA LEU A 149 -28.87 0.65 -7.13
C LEU A 149 -30.25 0.85 -6.47
N GLU A 150 -30.88 2.03 -6.60
CA GLU A 150 -32.28 2.28 -6.24
C GLU A 150 -33.26 1.25 -6.85
N TRP A 151 -32.90 0.63 -7.99
CA TRP A 151 -33.71 -0.40 -8.66
C TRP A 151 -33.41 -1.83 -8.20
N MET A 152 -32.23 -2.05 -7.61
CA MET A 152 -31.87 -3.31 -7.00
C MET A 152 -32.21 -3.18 -5.51
N ASN A 153 -33.32 -3.78 -5.10
CA ASN A 153 -33.65 -3.92 -3.68
C ASN A 153 -33.27 -5.34 -3.17
N PRO A 154 -31.99 -5.75 -3.19
CA PRO A 154 -31.60 -7.02 -2.59
C PRO A 154 -31.76 -6.91 -1.08
N ASP A 155 -32.16 -8.00 -0.44
CA ASP A 155 -32.23 -8.07 1.03
C ASP A 155 -30.90 -7.64 1.66
N THR A 156 -30.96 -6.82 2.71
CA THR A 156 -29.77 -6.37 3.46
C THR A 156 -28.99 -7.57 4.01
N ASN A 157 -29.68 -8.63 4.44
CA ASN A 157 -29.01 -9.85 4.91
C ASN A 157 -28.29 -10.57 3.77
N ALA A 158 -28.89 -10.61 2.57
CA ALA A 158 -28.25 -11.17 1.39
C ALA A 158 -27.02 -10.35 0.94
N LEU A 159 -27.04 -9.02 1.10
CA LEU A 159 -25.87 -8.16 0.86
C LEU A 159 -24.75 -8.43 1.86
N ILE A 160 -25.08 -8.59 3.14
CA ILE A 160 -24.12 -8.93 4.19
C ILE A 160 -23.46 -10.28 3.89
N GLU A 161 -24.25 -11.30 3.57
CA GLU A 161 -23.75 -12.63 3.20
C GLU A 161 -22.86 -12.57 1.94
N TYR A 162 -23.29 -11.81 0.93
CA TYR A 162 -22.50 -11.59 -0.29
C TYR A 162 -21.12 -10.99 0.01
N PHE A 163 -21.04 -9.95 0.85
CA PHE A 163 -19.76 -9.33 1.18
C PHE A 163 -18.89 -10.17 2.12
N ALA A 164 -19.51 -10.96 3.00
CA ALA A 164 -18.80 -11.96 3.79
C ALA A 164 -18.13 -13.02 2.89
N LEU A 165 -18.83 -13.51 1.87
CA LEU A 165 -18.28 -14.47 0.89
C LEU A 165 -17.14 -13.86 0.05
N LEU A 166 -17.19 -12.56 -0.23
CA LEU A 166 -16.12 -11.85 -0.92
C LEU A 166 -14.92 -11.52 -0.01
N GLY A 167 -14.97 -11.87 1.28
CA GLY A 167 -13.93 -11.54 2.25
C GLY A 167 -13.76 -10.04 2.47
N LYS A 168 -14.83 -9.26 2.27
CA LYS A 168 -14.82 -7.81 2.47
C LYS A 168 -15.33 -7.47 3.87
N PRO A 169 -14.68 -6.53 4.58
CA PRO A 169 -15.20 -6.04 5.85
C PRO A 169 -16.60 -5.45 5.65
N LEU A 170 -17.50 -5.80 6.56
CA LEU A 170 -18.86 -5.30 6.58
C LEU A 170 -18.88 -3.83 7.03
N PRO A 171 -19.86 -3.03 6.58
CA PRO A 171 -20.01 -1.66 7.06
C PRO A 171 -20.16 -1.63 8.58
N ALA A 172 -19.41 -0.75 9.26
CA ALA A 172 -19.47 -0.66 10.71
C ALA A 172 -20.79 0.01 11.12
N SER A 173 -21.72 -0.74 11.71
CA SER A 173 -22.96 -0.13 12.19
C SER A 173 -22.64 0.97 13.21
N PRO A 174 -23.37 2.11 13.23
CA PRO A 174 -23.06 3.24 14.10
C PRO A 174 -23.12 2.94 15.63
N GLY A 175 -23.50 1.72 16.02
CA GLY A 175 -23.65 1.29 17.41
C GLY A 175 -22.56 0.35 17.95
N THR A 176 -21.55 0.00 17.15
CA THR A 176 -20.45 -0.88 17.58
C THR A 176 -19.13 -0.09 17.59
N LYS A 177 -18.90 0.64 18.67
CA LYS A 177 -17.57 1.09 19.12
C LYS A 177 -17.30 0.51 20.49
#